data_AF-A0A3D0ST96-F1
#
_entry.id   AF-A0A3D0ST96-F1
#
_cell.length_a   1.000
_cell.length_b   1.000
_cell.length_c   1.000
_cell.angle_alpha   90.00
_cell.angle_beta   90.00
_cell.angle_gamma   90.00
#
_symmetry.space_group_name_H-M   'P 1'
#
loop_
_entity.id
_entity.type
_entity.pdbx_description
1 polymer ?
#
loop_
_entity_poly.entity_id
_entity_poly.type
_entity_poly.pdbx_seq_one_letter_code
_entity_poly.pdbx_strand_id
1 'polypeptide(L)'
;VRVLQNLLLEQVPIRDMRTIAETLAEHGARSQDPDVLTAAVRIALGRMIIQNINGLEDELPVITLAADLEQILLRTLQTGRDEQVSLEPG
;
A
#
# COMPACT_ATOMS: atom_id res chain seq x y z
N VAL A 1 6.25 10.13 10.16
CA VAL A 1 6.58 8.79 10.72
C VAL A 1 5.56 7.70 10.39
N ARG A 2 4.28 8.04 10.13
CA ARG A 2 3.21 7.06 9.87
C ARG A 2 3.54 6.05 8.77
N VAL A 3 4.16 6.48 7.67
CA VAL A 3 4.59 5.59 6.58
C VAL A 3 5.53 4.48 7.08
N LEU A 4 6.55 4.81 7.88
CA LEU A 4 7.48 3.82 8.44
C LEU A 4 6.75 2.84 9.39
N GLN A 5 5.78 3.33 10.16
CA GLN A 5 4.97 2.47 11.02
C GLN A 5 4.12 1.49 10.20
N ASN A 6 3.49 1.96 9.12
CA ASN A 6 2.71 1.11 8.22
C ASN A 6 3.58 0.03 7.57
N LEU A 7 4.77 0.39 7.07
CA LEU A 7 5.73 -0.57 6.51
C LEU A 7 6.10 -1.67 7.52
N LEU A 8 6.40 -1.30 8.77
CA LEU A 8 6.71 -2.26 9.82
C LEU A 8 5.53 -3.16 10.19
N LEU A 9 4.31 -2.61 10.25
CA LEU A 9 3.09 -3.39 10.48
C LEU A 9 2.89 -4.45 9.39
N GLU A 10 3.19 -4.08 8.14
CA GLU A 10 3.12 -4.96 6.97
C GLU A 10 4.37 -5.85 6.80
N GLN A 11 5.25 -5.90 7.81
CA GLN A 11 6.50 -6.67 7.81
C GLN A 11 7.48 -6.33 6.67
N VAL A 12 7.40 -5.10 6.13
CA VAL A 12 8.34 -4.59 5.13
C VAL A 12 9.59 -4.03 5.83
N PRO A 13 10.81 -4.51 5.49
CA PRO A 13 12.04 -3.99 6.09
C PRO A 13 12.28 -2.52 5.76
N ILE A 14 12.62 -1.72 6.77
CA ILE A 14 12.95 -0.29 6.62
C ILE A 14 14.46 -0.01 6.55
N ARG A 15 15.26 -1.00 6.14
CA ARG A 15 16.74 -0.89 6.13
C ARG A 15 17.25 -0.02 4.98
N ASP A 16 16.52 0.04 3.87
CA ASP A 16 16.83 0.92 2.75
C ASP A 16 16.17 2.29 2.90
N MET A 17 16.67 3.04 3.87
CA MET A 17 16.17 4.39 4.17
C MET A 17 16.41 5.38 3.04
N ARG A 18 17.37 5.13 2.15
CA ARG A 18 17.62 5.97 0.97
C ARG A 18 16.44 5.88 0.01
N THR A 19 16.09 4.68 -0.44
CA THR A 19 14.96 4.47 -1.35
C THR A 19 13.65 4.97 -0.75
N ILE A 20 13.44 4.75 0.56
CA ILE A 20 12.26 5.26 1.27
C ILE A 20 12.22 6.80 1.23
N ALA A 21 13.32 7.46 1.59
CA ALA A 21 13.36 8.93 1.63
C ALA A 21 13.23 9.56 0.24
N GLU A 22 13.89 9.00 -0.77
CA GLU A 22 13.79 9.45 -2.16
C GLU A 22 12.35 9.33 -2.68
N THR A 23 11.70 8.19 -2.45
CA THR A 23 10.30 7.98 -2.86
C THR A 23 9.36 8.95 -2.15
N LEU A 24 9.55 9.17 -0.85
CA LEU A 24 8.75 10.13 -0.07
C LEU A 24 8.97 11.57 -0.54
N ALA A 25 10.19 11.95 -0.91
CA ALA A 25 10.48 13.29 -1.43
C ALA A 25 9.82 13.51 -2.81
N GLU A 26 9.86 12.48 -3.68
CA GLU A 26 9.24 12.53 -5.01
C GLU A 26 7.71 12.61 -4.93
N HIS A 27 7.08 11.83 -4.05
CA HIS A 27 5.62 11.70 -4.00
C HIS A 27 4.96 12.64 -2.98
N GLY A 28 5.71 13.13 -1.98
CA GLY A 28 5.20 13.97 -0.90
C GLY A 28 4.58 15.28 -1.38
N ALA A 29 5.10 15.87 -2.46
CA ALA A 29 4.51 17.07 -3.04
C ALA A 29 3.13 16.83 -3.66
N ARG A 30 2.84 15.59 -4.09
CA ARG A 30 1.56 15.21 -4.72
C ARG A 30 0.52 14.75 -3.71
N SER A 31 0.94 14.10 -2.62
CA SER A 31 0.06 13.65 -1.55
C SER A 31 0.77 13.63 -0.20
N GLN A 32 0.05 14.04 0.85
CA GLN A 32 0.47 13.90 2.24
C GLN A 32 -0.26 12.74 2.95
N ASP A 33 -1.13 12.02 2.23
CA ASP A 33 -1.83 10.84 2.75
C ASP A 33 -0.81 9.72 3.02
N PRO A 34 -0.65 9.28 4.28
CA PRO A 34 0.26 8.20 4.63
C PRO A 34 0.02 6.89 3.88
N ASP A 35 -1.23 6.56 3.54
CA ASP A 35 -1.54 5.29 2.89
C ASP A 35 -1.11 5.31 1.42
N VAL A 36 -1.33 6.44 0.75
CA VAL A 36 -0.83 6.69 -0.62
C VAL A 36 0.69 6.64 -0.65
N LEU A 37 1.36 7.32 0.30
CA LEU A 37 2.82 7.34 0.37
C LEU A 37 3.39 5.96 0.74
N THR A 38 2.71 5.20 1.60
CA THR A 38 3.10 3.81 1.93
C THR A 38 3.03 2.93 0.68
N ALA A 39 1.97 3.03 -0.12
CA ALA A 39 1.84 2.29 -1.37
C ALA A 39 2.97 2.62 -2.36
N ALA A 40 3.31 3.91 -2.53
CA ALA A 40 4.42 4.32 -3.38
C ALA A 40 5.76 3.74 -2.91
N VAL A 41 6.04 3.81 -1.61
CA VAL A 41 7.28 3.25 -1.03
C VAL A 41 7.34 1.73 -1.19
N ARG A 42 6.22 1.01 -1.03
CA ARG A 42 6.18 -0.45 -1.27
C ARG A 42 6.52 -0.83 -2.70
N ILE A 43 6.06 -0.06 -3.68
CA ILE A 43 6.43 -0.26 -5.09
C ILE A 43 7.94 -0.09 -5.26
N ALA A 44 8.52 0.99 -4.74
CA ALA A 44 9.95 1.24 -4.81
C ALA A 44 10.80 0.14 -4.12
N LEU A 45 10.30 -0.41 -3.00
CA LEU A 45 10.93 -1.52 -2.29
C LEU A 45 10.57 -2.92 -2.83
N GLY A 46 9.84 -3.02 -3.95
CA GLY A 46 9.25 -4.28 -4.43
C GLY A 46 10.25 -5.42 -4.54
N ARG A 47 11.46 -5.16 -5.06
CA ARG A 47 12.53 -6.18 -5.13
C ARG A 47 12.92 -6.71 -3.74
N MET A 48 13.03 -5.84 -2.75
CA MET A 48 13.37 -6.22 -1.39
C MET A 48 12.24 -7.02 -0.74
N ILE A 49 10.98 -6.62 -0.96
CA ILE A 49 9.82 -7.34 -0.44
C ILE A 49 9.78 -8.76 -1.00
N ILE A 50 9.92 -8.93 -2.31
CA ILE A 50 9.92 -10.26 -2.94
C ILE A 50 11.08 -11.12 -2.45
N GLN A 51 12.30 -10.57 -2.35
CA GLN A 51 13.45 -11.30 -1.81
C GLN A 51 13.27 -11.70 -0.34
N ASN A 52 12.57 -10.87 0.46
CA ASN A 52 12.28 -11.18 1.85
C ASN A 52 11.30 -12.36 1.98
N ILE A 53 10.29 -12.41 1.10
CA ILE A 53 9.27 -13.45 1.10
C ILE A 53 9.81 -14.76 0.49
N ASN A 54 10.46 -14.68 -0.68
CA ASN A 54 10.83 -15.84 -1.48
C ASN A 54 12.26 -16.34 -1.27
N GLY A 55 13.10 -15.55 -0.58
CA GLY A 55 14.52 -15.87 -0.42
C GLY A 55 15.24 -16.00 -1.76
N LEU A 56 15.72 -17.20 -2.05
CA LEU A 56 16.48 -17.54 -3.26
C LEU A 56 15.69 -18.44 -4.24
N GLU A 57 14.41 -18.70 -3.97
CA GLU A 57 13.58 -19.51 -4.87
C GLU A 57 13.23 -18.73 -6.15
N ASP A 58 13.13 -19.43 -7.27
CA ASP A 58 12.84 -18.85 -8.58
C ASP A 58 11.36 -18.46 -8.75
N GLU A 59 10.46 -19.16 -8.05
CA GLU A 59 9.02 -18.96 -8.12
C GLU A 59 8.45 -18.61 -6.74
N LEU A 60 7.54 -17.65 -6.69
CA LEU A 60 6.82 -17.28 -5.48
C LEU A 60 5.42 -17.92 -5.51
N PRO A 61 5.11 -18.91 -4.64
CA PRO A 61 3.76 -19.42 -4.54
C PRO A 61 2.82 -18.33 -4.03
N VAL A 62 1.74 -18.08 -4.75
CA VAL A 62 0.74 -17.06 -4.42
C VAL A 62 -0.66 -17.67 -4.33
N ILE A 63 -1.49 -17.05 -3.49
CA ILE A 63 -2.93 -17.31 -3.44
C ILE A 63 -3.61 -16.01 -3.87
N THR A 64 -4.56 -16.12 -4.79
CA THR A 64 -5.35 -14.97 -5.26
C THR A 64 -6.80 -15.11 -4.80
N LEU A 65 -7.53 -14.01 -4.82
CA LEU A 65 -8.98 -14.05 -4.64
C LEU A 65 -9.65 -14.63 -5.88
N ALA A 66 -10.81 -15.26 -5.70
CA ALA A 66 -11.68 -15.61 -6.80
C ALA A 66 -12.27 -14.33 -7.42
N ALA A 67 -12.48 -14.33 -8.73
CA ALA A 67 -12.87 -13.14 -9.48
C ALA A 67 -14.19 -12.52 -9.00
N ASP A 68 -15.16 -13.34 -8.61
CA ASP A 68 -16.44 -12.92 -8.05
C ASP A 68 -16.27 -12.22 -6.69
N LEU A 69 -15.43 -12.77 -5.80
CA LEU A 69 -15.12 -12.17 -4.51
C LEU A 69 -14.39 -10.83 -4.66
N GLU A 70 -13.42 -10.73 -5.58
CA GLU A 70 -12.72 -9.48 -5.87
C GLU A 70 -13.70 -8.38 -6.34
N GLN A 71 -14.62 -8.72 -7.24
CA GLN A 71 -15.64 -7.78 -7.72
C GLN A 71 -16.58 -7.29 -6.62
N ILE A 72 -16.97 -8.17 -5.68
CA ILE A 72 -17.78 -7.79 -4.52
C ILE A 72 -17.01 -6.77 -3.66
N LEU A 73 -15.74 -7.05 -3.33
CA LEU A 73 -14.92 -6.16 -2.51
C LEU A 73 -14.70 -4.79 -3.16
N LEU A 74 -14.44 -4.75 -4.47
CA LEU A 74 -14.25 -3.49 -5.21
C LEU A 74 -15.51 -2.61 -5.19
N ARG A 75 -16.70 -3.19 -5.31
CA ARG A 75 -17.97 -2.45 -5.20
C ARG A 75 -18.16 -1.87 -3.81
N THR A 76 -17.87 -2.63 -2.75
CA THR A 76 -17.97 -2.15 -1.37
C THR A 76 -17.04 -0.98 -1.10
N LEU A 77 -15.81 -1.00 -1.61
CA LEU A 77 -14.85 0.10 -1.45
C LEU A 77 -15.29 1.39 -2.17
N GLN A 78 -16.00 1.27 -3.30
CA GLN A 78 -16.54 2.42 -4.02
C GLN A 78 -17.70 3.07 -3.24
N THR A 79 -18.64 2.27 -2.75
CA THR A 79 -19.78 2.78 -1.97
C THR A 79 -19.37 3.43 -0.65
N GLY A 80 -18.37 2.88 0.04
CA GLY A 80 -17.89 3.43 1.33
C GLY A 80 -17.18 4.78 1.24
N ARG A 81 -16.77 5.22 0.04
CA ARG A 81 -16.18 6.55 -0.17
C ARG A 81 -17.21 7.67 -0.32
N ASP A 82 -18.45 7.32 -0.66
CA ASP A 82 -19.55 8.28 -0.90
C ASP A 82 -20.34 8.62 0.38
N GLU A 83 -20.07 8.00 1.53
CA GLU A 83 -20.73 8.32 2.82
C GLU A 83 -20.16 9.56 3.54
N GLN A 84 -19.44 10.44 2.82
CA GLN A 84 -19.26 11.86 3.20
C GLN A 84 -20.20 12.77 2.37
N VAL A 85 -21.44 12.35 2.12
CA VAL A 85 -22.48 13.31 1.74
C VAL A 85 -22.94 14.03 3.01
N SER A 86 -22.59 15.31 3.07
CA SER A 86 -23.05 16.29 4.04
C SER A 86 -24.53 16.12 4.36
N LEU A 87 -24.85 15.68 5.59
CA LEU A 87 -26.19 15.84 6.16
C LEU A 87 -26.40 17.34 6.42
N GLU A 88 -26.95 18.07 5.45
CA GLU A 88 -27.64 19.32 5.76
C GLU A 88 -29.12 18.99 6.03
N PRO A 89 -29.61 19.17 7.27
CA PRO A 89 -31.04 19.11 7.54
C PRO A 89 -31.69 20.42 7.09
N GLY A 90 -32.63 20.30 6.15
CA GLY A 90 -33.61 21.32 5.77
C GLY A 90 -34.96 20.67 5.55
#